data_AF-A0A842P4X9-F1
#
_entry.id   AF-A0A842P4X9-F1
#
_cell.length_a   1.000
_cell.length_b   1.000
_cell.length_c   1.000
_cell.angle_alpha   90.00
_cell.angle_beta   90.00
_cell.angle_gamma   90.00
#
_symmetry.space_group_name_H-M   'P 1'
#
loop_
_entity.id
_entity.type
_entity.pdbx_description
1 polymer ?
#
loop_
_entity_poly.entity_id
_entity_poly.type
_entity_poly.pdbx_seq_one_letter_code
_entity_poly.pdbx_strand_id
1 'polypeptide(L)'
;MAVKLFGFTIGREDEENPAKIQSFAEKENLEGALQISPLAGAYGTYLDIEGAVKNEAELITRYREMVMYPEAEYAVDDIVNEAIVTSIGKGPVDIVLDHLGQSSSIKTKIQTEFKEILTLLDFGN
;
A
#
# COMPACT_ATOMS: atom_id res chain seq x y z
N MET A 1 5.88 9.00 -23.62
CA MET A 1 6.90 7.96 -23.35
C MET A 1 6.81 6.89 -24.42
N ALA A 2 7.49 7.11 -25.54
CA ALA A 2 7.56 6.14 -26.64
C ALA A 2 8.43 4.96 -26.23
N VAL A 3 7.90 3.73 -26.31
CA VAL A 3 8.67 2.52 -26.03
C VAL A 3 9.42 2.12 -27.30
N LYS A 4 10.74 2.01 -27.21
CA LYS A 4 11.61 1.63 -28.32
C LYS A 4 11.88 0.13 -28.26
N LEU A 5 11.27 -0.64 -29.14
CA LEU A 5 11.42 -2.10 -29.23
C LEU A 5 11.79 -2.49 -30.67
N PHE A 6 12.89 -3.21 -30.83
CA PHE A 6 13.38 -3.80 -32.08
C PHE A 6 13.37 -2.87 -33.30
N GLY A 7 13.98 -1.68 -33.17
CA GLY A 7 14.23 -0.79 -34.31
C GLY A 7 13.02 0.02 -34.81
N PHE A 8 11.84 -0.12 -34.20
CA PHE A 8 10.67 0.72 -34.52
C PHE A 8 10.15 1.42 -33.25
N THR A 9 9.74 2.68 -33.42
CA THR A 9 9.13 3.51 -32.37
C THR A 9 7.62 3.58 -32.57
N ILE A 10 6.84 3.13 -31.59
CA ILE A 10 5.38 3.27 -31.57
C ILE A 10 5.02 4.36 -30.54
N GLY A 11 4.55 5.50 -31.04
CA GLY A 11 4.13 6.67 -30.24
C GLY A 11 4.74 7.99 -30.73
N ARG A 12 3.95 9.07 -30.71
CA ARG A 12 4.33 10.43 -31.15
C ARG A 12 5.46 10.98 -30.26
N GLU A 13 6.46 11.63 -30.86
CA GLU A 13 7.60 12.22 -30.15
C GLU A 13 7.15 13.11 -28.99
N ASP A 14 7.73 12.88 -27.82
CA ASP A 14 7.42 13.61 -26.60
C ASP A 14 7.89 15.07 -26.79
N GLU A 15 6.94 16.02 -26.88
CA GLU A 15 7.25 17.44 -26.71
C GLU A 15 7.90 17.62 -25.34
N GLU A 16 9.11 18.15 -25.36
CA GLU A 16 9.93 18.45 -24.19
C GLU A 16 9.12 19.27 -23.19
N ASN A 17 8.86 18.71 -22.02
CA ASN A 17 8.20 19.42 -20.93
C ASN A 17 9.27 20.25 -20.19
N PRO A 18 9.32 21.59 -20.35
CA PRO A 18 10.35 22.39 -19.71
C PRO A 18 9.97 22.68 -18.25
N ALA A 19 10.96 22.63 -17.37
CA ALA A 19 10.92 23.08 -15.98
C ALA A 19 10.20 22.17 -14.95
N LYS A 20 10.73 20.95 -14.74
CA LYS A 20 10.72 20.38 -13.39
C LYS A 20 11.92 20.97 -12.63
N ILE A 21 11.71 22.09 -11.95
CA ILE A 21 12.67 22.66 -10.99
C ILE A 21 13.04 21.53 -10.03
N GLN A 22 14.27 21.01 -10.12
CA GLN A 22 14.74 19.97 -9.22
C GLN A 22 14.95 20.61 -7.85
N SER A 23 14.03 20.36 -6.92
CA SER A 23 14.28 20.61 -5.51
C SER A 23 15.45 19.73 -5.07
N PHE A 24 16.49 20.35 -4.50
CA PHE A 24 17.65 19.66 -3.93
C PHE A 24 17.35 19.02 -2.57
N ALA A 25 16.16 19.28 -2.01
CA ALA A 25 15.71 18.61 -0.79
C ALA A 25 15.20 17.22 -1.12
N GLU A 26 15.74 16.22 -0.44
CA GLU A 26 15.25 14.85 -0.45
C GLU A 26 13.76 14.87 -0.05
N LYS A 27 12.91 14.15 -0.79
CA LYS A 27 11.49 14.06 -0.43
C LYS A 27 11.40 13.33 0.91
N GLU A 28 10.79 13.96 1.91
CA GLU A 28 10.48 13.26 3.15
C GLU A 28 9.56 12.07 2.83
N ASN A 29 10.09 10.87 2.96
CA ASN A 29 9.28 9.66 3.00
C ASN A 29 8.63 9.63 4.38
N LEU A 30 7.37 10.05 4.43
CA LEU A 30 6.54 10.10 5.64
C LEU A 30 5.93 8.74 6.02
N GLU A 31 6.07 7.74 5.16
CA GLU A 31 5.43 6.43 5.30
C GLU A 31 6.42 5.32 4.98
N GLY A 32 6.87 4.60 6.02
CA GLY A 32 7.36 3.21 6.02
C GLY A 32 8.53 2.79 5.10
N ALA A 33 8.88 3.59 4.10
CA ALA A 33 9.89 3.27 3.12
C ALA A 33 11.25 3.75 3.63
N LEU A 34 12.23 2.85 3.62
CA LEU A 34 13.62 3.21 3.85
C LEU A 34 14.08 4.16 2.72
N GLN A 35 14.52 5.35 3.10
CA GLN A 35 15.07 6.31 2.15
C GLN A 35 16.46 5.86 1.75
N ILE A 36 16.63 5.48 0.49
CA ILE A 36 17.93 5.14 -0.08
C ILE A 36 18.53 6.43 -0.63
N SER A 37 19.59 6.94 0.02
CA SER A 37 20.29 8.13 -0.48
C SER A 37 20.87 7.85 -1.88
N PRO A 38 20.74 8.78 -2.86
CA PRO A 38 21.25 8.62 -4.22
C PRO A 38 22.76 8.34 -4.32
N LEU A 39 23.52 8.62 -3.26
CA LEU A 39 24.95 8.31 -3.15
C LEU A 39 25.24 6.81 -2.97
N ALA A 40 24.24 6.00 -2.64
CA ALA A 40 24.37 4.56 -2.41
C ALA A 40 24.47 3.72 -3.70
N GLY A 41 24.28 4.33 -4.87
CA GLY A 41 24.38 3.63 -6.17
C GLY A 41 25.82 3.36 -6.65
N ALA A 42 26.82 4.07 -6.12
CA ALA A 42 28.22 3.95 -6.58
C ALA A 42 29.10 3.07 -5.68
N TYR A 43 28.78 2.96 -4.38
CA TYR A 43 29.54 2.17 -3.42
C TYR A 43 28.56 1.34 -2.56
N GLY A 44 28.08 0.23 -3.13
CA GLY A 44 27.15 -0.71 -2.50
C GLY A 44 27.70 -1.49 -1.29
N THR A 45 28.72 -0.98 -0.59
CA THR A 45 29.35 -1.62 0.56
C THR A 45 28.77 -1.20 1.92
N TYR A 46 27.88 -0.20 1.95
CA TYR A 46 27.24 0.29 3.18
C TYR A 46 25.71 0.21 3.13
N LEU A 47 25.16 -0.72 2.34
CA LEU A 47 23.73 -0.96 2.25
C LEU A 47 23.34 -2.09 3.22
N ASP A 48 23.01 -1.76 4.47
CA ASP A 48 22.50 -2.75 5.44
C ASP A 48 20.98 -2.93 5.31
N ILE A 49 20.55 -3.50 4.18
CA ILE A 49 19.15 -3.95 4.00
C ILE A 49 18.87 -5.19 4.88
N GLU A 50 19.91 -5.96 5.19
CA GLU A 50 19.78 -7.22 5.93
C GLU A 50 19.46 -7.00 7.42
N GLY A 51 20.00 -5.94 8.03
CA GLY A 51 19.71 -5.53 9.41
C GLY A 51 18.28 -5.00 9.60
N ALA A 52 17.73 -4.28 8.61
CA ALA A 52 16.35 -3.81 8.65
C ALA A 52 15.33 -4.97 8.61
N VAL A 53 15.53 -5.93 7.71
CA VAL A 53 14.67 -7.12 7.59
C VAL A 53 14.75 -8.02 8.84
N LYS A 54 15.93 -8.15 9.45
CA LYS A 54 16.10 -8.88 10.72
C LYS A 54 15.36 -8.24 11.88
N ASN A 55 15.34 -6.91 11.95
CA ASN A 55 14.63 -6.16 12.99
C ASN A 55 13.10 -6.33 12.88
N GLU A 56 12.53 -6.24 11.68
CA GLU A 56 11.09 -6.45 11.49
C GLU A 56 10.63 -7.86 11.86
N ALA A 57 11.40 -8.89 11.48
CA ALA A 57 11.08 -10.28 11.83
C ALA A 57 11.12 -10.52 13.35
N GLU A 58 12.09 -9.92 14.05
CA GLU A 58 12.13 -9.96 15.51
C GLU A 58 10.93 -9.23 16.11
N LEU A 59 10.59 -8.03 15.64
CA LEU A 59 9.44 -7.26 16.11
C LEU A 59 8.12 -8.03 15.96
N ILE A 60 7.87 -8.66 14.82
CA ILE A 60 6.69 -9.50 14.60
C ILE A 60 6.64 -10.64 15.62
N THR A 61 7.79 -11.28 15.88
CA THR A 61 7.88 -12.36 16.87
C THR A 61 7.58 -11.84 18.28
N ARG A 62 8.12 -10.68 18.65
CA ARG A 62 7.81 -10.01 19.93
C ARG A 62 6.33 -9.66 20.07
N TYR A 63 5.70 -9.13 19.03
CA TYR A 63 4.25 -8.84 19.06
C TYR A 63 3.43 -10.10 19.27
N ARG A 64 3.78 -11.21 18.61
CA ARG A 64 3.11 -12.50 18.79
C ARG A 64 3.31 -13.08 20.19
N GLU A 65 4.52 -12.95 20.74
CA GLU A 65 4.80 -13.33 22.14
C GLU A 65 3.97 -12.49 23.13
N MET A 66 3.80 -11.19 22.87
CA MET A 66 3.01 -10.32 23.75
C MET A 66 1.51 -10.63 23.73
N VAL A 67 0.95 -11.03 22.60
CA VAL A 67 -0.47 -11.43 22.51
C VAL A 67 -0.77 -12.70 23.31
N MET A 68 0.23 -13.51 23.67
CA MET A 68 0.03 -14.69 24.53
C MET A 68 -0.36 -14.35 25.98
N TYR A 69 -0.18 -13.10 26.41
CA TYR A 69 -0.65 -12.68 27.73
C TYR A 69 -2.17 -12.43 27.67
N PRO A 70 -2.97 -12.98 28.62
CA PRO A 70 -4.42 -12.87 28.57
C PRO A 70 -4.95 -11.44 28.45
N GLU A 71 -4.35 -10.47 29.16
CA GLU A 71 -4.77 -9.06 29.12
C GLU A 71 -4.55 -8.42 27.74
N ALA A 72 -3.48 -8.82 27.04
CA ALA A 72 -3.18 -8.35 25.70
C ALA A 72 -4.08 -9.03 24.66
N GLU A 73 -4.37 -10.32 24.83
CA GLU A 73 -5.34 -11.05 24.01
C GLU A 73 -6.73 -10.40 24.09
N TYR A 74 -7.24 -10.16 25.30
CA TYR A 74 -8.52 -9.48 25.49
C TYR A 74 -8.54 -8.08 24.86
N ALA A 75 -7.47 -7.29 25.03
CA ALA A 75 -7.40 -5.97 24.44
C ALA A 75 -7.40 -6.01 22.90
N VAL A 76 -6.69 -6.97 22.30
CA VAL A 76 -6.67 -7.16 20.86
C VAL A 76 -8.03 -7.60 20.36
N ASP A 77 -8.67 -8.56 21.02
CA ASP A 77 -10.00 -9.04 20.66
C ASP A 77 -11.05 -7.94 20.74
N ASP A 78 -11.03 -7.12 21.79
CA ASP A 78 -11.96 -5.99 21.93
C ASP A 78 -11.79 -4.99 20.78
N ILE A 79 -10.55 -4.62 20.45
CA ILE A 79 -10.26 -3.69 19.34
C ILE A 79 -10.71 -4.28 18.00
N VAL A 80 -10.42 -5.56 17.74
CA VAL A 80 -10.78 -6.21 16.47
C VAL A 80 -12.29 -6.35 16.32
N ASN A 81 -13.00 -6.71 17.39
CA ASN A 81 -14.46 -6.84 17.38
C ASN A 81 -15.16 -5.48 17.24
N GLU A 82 -14.57 -4.39 17.76
CA GLU A 82 -15.09 -3.03 17.52
C GLU A 82 -14.78 -2.54 16.11
N ALA A 83 -13.61 -2.90 15.56
CA ALA A 83 -13.17 -2.47 14.23
C ALA A 83 -13.91 -3.20 13.08
N ILE A 84 -14.17 -4.49 13.23
CA ILE A 84 -14.80 -5.33 12.20
C ILE A 84 -16.11 -5.91 12.75
N VAL A 85 -17.21 -5.21 12.48
CA VAL A 85 -18.54 -5.63 12.90
C VAL A 85 -19.26 -6.32 11.74
N THR A 86 -19.50 -7.62 11.87
CA THR A 86 -20.35 -8.38 10.94
C THR A 86 -21.78 -8.45 11.50
N SER A 87 -22.77 -8.20 10.64
CA SER A 87 -24.19 -8.26 11.03
C SER A 87 -24.98 -9.06 10.01
N ILE A 88 -26.06 -9.72 10.44
CA ILE A 88 -26.88 -10.56 9.57
C ILE A 88 -27.44 -9.70 8.43
N GLY A 89 -26.97 -9.95 7.21
CA GLY A 89 -27.41 -9.28 5.99
C GLY A 89 -26.68 -7.98 5.63
N LYS A 90 -25.65 -7.57 6.38
CA LYS A 90 -24.77 -6.45 6.01
C LYS A 90 -23.31 -6.89 5.95
N GLY A 91 -22.64 -6.53 4.86
CA GLY A 91 -21.19 -6.70 4.75
C GLY A 91 -20.47 -5.83 5.78
N PRO A 92 -19.30 -6.25 6.27
CA PRO A 92 -18.52 -5.51 7.27
C PRO A 92 -17.91 -4.20 6.73
N VAL A 93 -17.72 -4.07 5.41
CA VAL A 93 -17.16 -2.86 4.80
C VAL A 93 -17.77 -2.61 3.42
N ASP A 94 -18.05 -1.34 3.10
CA ASP A 94 -18.55 -0.89 1.81
C ASP A 94 -17.78 0.35 1.33
N ILE A 95 -17.61 0.47 0.01
CA ILE A 95 -16.93 1.61 -0.61
C ILE A 95 -17.90 2.77 -0.89
N VAL A 96 -17.59 3.96 -0.35
CA VAL A 96 -18.37 5.19 -0.54
C VAL A 96 -17.77 6.01 -1.69
N LEU A 97 -18.56 6.27 -2.74
CA LEU A 97 -18.12 6.94 -3.98
C LEU A 97 -18.77 8.32 -4.19
N ASP A 98 -19.19 8.96 -3.10
CA ASP A 98 -20.02 10.18 -3.14
C ASP A 98 -19.27 11.39 -3.73
N HIS A 99 -17.99 11.50 -3.42
CA HIS A 99 -17.13 12.59 -3.90
C HIS A 99 -16.49 12.33 -5.28
N LEU A 100 -16.83 11.22 -5.94
CA LEU A 100 -16.29 10.87 -7.25
C LEU A 100 -17.15 11.48 -8.36
N GLY A 101 -16.59 12.42 -9.13
CA GLY A 101 -17.22 13.05 -10.30
C GLY A 101 -17.26 12.15 -11.54
N GLN A 102 -17.75 10.92 -11.42
CA GLN A 102 -17.84 9.93 -12.51
C GLN A 102 -19.28 9.47 -12.75
N SER A 103 -19.52 8.91 -13.94
CA SER A 103 -20.84 8.37 -14.31
C SER A 103 -21.26 7.22 -13.40
N SER A 104 -22.57 7.03 -13.23
CA SER A 104 -23.13 5.95 -12.41
C SER A 104 -22.63 4.56 -12.85
N SER A 105 -22.50 4.31 -14.15
CA SER A 105 -21.95 3.06 -14.68
C SER A 105 -20.53 2.75 -14.19
N ILE A 106 -19.67 3.77 -14.09
CA ILE A 106 -18.30 3.58 -13.58
C ILE A 106 -18.35 3.33 -12.07
N LYS A 107 -19.18 4.06 -11.32
CA LYS A 107 -19.34 3.85 -9.88
C LYS A 107 -19.83 2.43 -9.56
N THR A 108 -20.81 1.92 -10.32
CA THR A 108 -21.31 0.55 -10.16
C THR A 108 -20.21 -0.47 -10.46
N LYS A 109 -19.41 -0.27 -11.50
CA LYS A 109 -18.27 -1.16 -11.79
C LYS A 109 -17.29 -1.20 -10.62
N ILE A 110 -16.88 -0.04 -10.09
CA ILE A 110 -15.98 0.05 -8.93
C ILE A 110 -16.56 -0.71 -7.73
N GLN A 111 -17.85 -0.57 -7.45
CA GLN A 111 -18.51 -1.30 -6.37
C GLN A 111 -18.52 -2.81 -6.60
N THR A 112 -18.70 -3.27 -7.83
CA THR A 112 -18.64 -4.70 -8.17
C THR A 112 -17.25 -5.27 -7.97
N GLU A 113 -16.21 -4.61 -8.48
CA GLU A 113 -14.81 -5.05 -8.30
C GLU A 113 -14.41 -5.05 -6.83
N PHE A 114 -14.88 -4.07 -6.04
CA PHE A 114 -14.64 -4.03 -4.60
C PHE A 114 -15.24 -5.25 -3.88
N LYS A 115 -16.45 -5.66 -4.27
CA LYS A 115 -17.07 -6.90 -3.73
C LYS A 115 -16.32 -8.16 -4.12
N GLU A 116 -15.74 -8.19 -5.33
CA GLU A 116 -14.88 -9.29 -5.75
C GLU A 116 -13.63 -9.38 -4.87
N ILE A 117 -12.98 -8.25 -4.57
CA ILE A 117 -11.84 -8.20 -3.64
C ILE A 117 -12.22 -8.74 -2.26
N LEU A 118 -13.38 -8.34 -1.71
CA LEU A 118 -13.86 -8.85 -0.42
C LEU A 118 -14.13 -10.36 -0.46
N THR A 119 -14.58 -10.88 -1.61
CA THR A 119 -14.80 -12.32 -1.81
C THR A 119 -13.48 -13.08 -1.87
N LEU A 120 -12.46 -12.53 -2.55
CA LEU A 120 -11.13 -13.12 -2.64
C LEU A 120 -10.42 -13.21 -1.27
N LEU A 121 -10.68 -12.23 -0.40
CA LEU A 121 -10.14 -12.19 0.96
C LEU A 121 -10.98 -12.97 1.98
N ASP A 122 -12.10 -13.57 1.57
CA ASP A 122 -13.07 -14.25 2.43
C ASP A 122 -13.49 -13.40 3.65
N PHE A 123 -13.71 -12.11 3.41
CA PHE A 123 -13.83 -11.11 4.49
C PHE A 123 -15.16 -11.19 5.27
N GLY A 124 -16.11 -12.02 4.84
CA GLY A 124 -17.44 -12.17 5.43
C GLY A 124 -17.68 -13.51 6.14
N ASN A 125 -16.62 -14.28 6.41
CA ASN A 125 -16.67 -15.57 7.12
C ASN A 125 -16.94 -15.38 8.62
#